data_AF-A0A9N8EPV0-F1
#
_entry.id   AF-A0A9N8EPV0-F1
#
_cell.length_a   1.000
_cell.length_b   1.000
_cell.length_c   1.000
_cell.angle_alpha   90.00
_cell.angle_beta   90.00
_cell.angle_gamma   90.00
#
_symmetry.space_group_name_H-M   'P 1'
#
loop_
_entity.id
_entity.type
_entity.pdbx_description
1 polymer ?
#
loop_
_entity_poly.entity_id
_entity_poly.type
_entity_poly.pdbx_seq_one_letter_code
_entity_poly.pdbx_strand_id
1 'polypeptide(L)'
;MRPVIRIPALLTIVLALLSCSESSAFVQRGSSSCQKLQISRPHGSFISPPFATSNNDDQEDDPTLPPISLFNDNDSVIPWESIAMIGLPFVSAIFPFLLQEARSLPPNSAEQLQVVTALFVSNRAYLYANAAVIVALAAMRGSTFDSLKLGQRITDLTEELLYRPDLTLTAVQKDKNLMEDPSLQQEEPATKKPELIQSLASSGIQESLDQVSTDRQALLLPILVSGLLAVSVFLVPFWNLTPPTTALEAAADDNALADLLKSTLPYVTQVWNAGILTLFTKAELRRLQNELLNALPSSSSAAALEWGLAAGITGVAFFSPLWPAQNFVNMAIAIAVARAIQLDKFVAVVGALGLLTLYDASSVFLIPSAGALDTDSIIAAASTSTNVLAGSGIGDSAMGSVALQKLTSGTFQPGMLVTKIDDRFLGGSLGLGDAVFPSLLATLVRRFDNDQQTSDNSKRLSLSAVSLVGFLLGCTACEFVPSATGLPALVFIIPIMLGSVLTAAFANGEVDALWNYEPSAVVETEGS
;
A
#
# COMPACT_ATOMS: atom_id res chain seq x y z
N MET A 1 39.41 2.93 19.44
CA MET A 1 38.68 1.67 19.15
C MET A 1 37.49 2.03 18.28
N ARG A 2 37.54 1.74 16.97
CA ARG A 2 36.39 1.97 16.08
C ARG A 2 35.41 0.80 16.24
N PRO A 3 34.10 1.03 16.39
CA PRO A 3 33.14 -0.05 16.39
C PRO A 3 33.11 -0.64 14.99
N VAL A 4 33.66 -1.85 14.83
CA VAL A 4 33.48 -2.66 13.62
C VAL A 4 32.04 -3.16 13.64
N ILE A 5 31.13 -2.39 13.05
CA ILE A 5 29.76 -2.85 12.79
C ILE A 5 29.90 -3.97 11.75
N ARG A 6 29.79 -5.22 12.21
CA ARG A 6 29.88 -6.39 11.33
C ARG A 6 28.65 -6.39 10.42
N ILE A 7 28.87 -6.26 9.12
CA ILE A 7 27.88 -6.34 8.02
C ILE A 7 26.79 -7.43 8.22
N PRO A 8 27.10 -8.66 8.69
CA PRO A 8 26.04 -9.64 8.99
C PRO A 8 25.03 -9.14 10.01
N ALA A 9 25.41 -8.32 11.01
CA ALA A 9 24.48 -7.81 12.02
C ALA A 9 23.41 -6.89 11.43
N LEU A 10 23.71 -6.11 10.38
CA LEU A 10 22.76 -5.17 9.78
C LEU A 10 21.76 -5.90 8.86
N LEU A 11 22.24 -6.89 8.11
CA LEU A 11 21.39 -7.83 7.38
C LEU A 11 20.56 -8.68 8.34
N THR A 12 21.12 -9.13 9.47
CA THR A 12 20.39 -9.82 10.53
C THR A 12 19.37 -8.90 11.19
N ILE A 13 19.60 -7.59 11.33
CA ILE A 13 18.59 -6.66 11.83
C ILE A 13 17.45 -6.50 10.82
N VAL A 14 17.73 -6.33 9.52
CA VAL A 14 16.67 -6.24 8.49
C VAL A 14 15.89 -7.56 8.40
N LEU A 15 16.58 -8.70 8.39
CA LEU A 15 15.95 -10.01 8.41
C LEU A 15 15.23 -10.30 9.73
N ALA A 16 15.73 -9.84 10.87
CA ALA A 16 15.07 -9.97 12.16
C ALA A 16 13.85 -9.05 12.27
N LEU A 17 13.88 -7.86 11.66
CA LEU A 17 12.72 -6.99 11.53
C LEU A 17 11.65 -7.65 10.66
N LEU A 18 12.05 -8.32 9.57
CA LEU A 18 11.17 -9.10 8.72
C LEU A 18 10.68 -10.41 9.39
N SER A 19 11.49 -11.09 10.20
CA SER A 19 11.09 -12.27 10.98
C SER A 19 10.28 -11.92 12.24
N CYS A 20 10.38 -10.69 12.76
CA CYS A 20 9.50 -10.18 13.83
C CYS A 20 8.06 -9.99 13.34
N SER A 21 7.86 -9.68 12.05
CA SER A 21 6.53 -9.75 11.40
C SER A 21 5.91 -11.13 11.57
N GLU A 22 6.65 -12.18 11.24
CA GLU A 22 6.19 -13.57 11.36
C GLU A 22 6.00 -13.99 12.82
N SER A 23 6.86 -13.54 13.73
CA SER A 23 6.71 -13.82 15.16
C SER A 23 5.50 -13.12 15.78
N SER A 24 5.06 -11.97 15.27
CA SER A 24 3.84 -11.31 15.76
C SER A 24 2.58 -12.11 15.39
N ALA A 25 2.55 -12.67 14.17
CA ALA A 25 1.52 -13.63 13.74
C ALA A 25 1.58 -14.97 14.52
N PHE A 26 2.76 -15.35 15.03
CA PHE A 26 2.95 -16.54 15.86
C PHE A 26 2.63 -16.29 17.35
N VAL A 27 2.92 -15.11 17.90
CA VAL A 27 2.61 -14.73 19.30
C VAL A 27 1.10 -14.59 19.50
N GLN A 28 0.35 -14.13 18.49
CA GLN A 28 -1.12 -14.22 18.49
C GLN A 28 -1.65 -15.67 18.66
N ARG A 29 -0.87 -16.71 18.30
CA ARG A 29 -1.26 -18.13 18.49
C ARG A 29 -1.04 -18.65 19.91
N GLY A 30 -0.28 -17.94 20.75
CA GLY A 30 0.13 -18.45 22.08
C GLY A 30 -0.79 -18.03 23.25
N SER A 31 -1.52 -16.93 23.10
CA SER A 31 -2.26 -16.30 24.22
C SER A 31 -3.65 -16.93 24.49
N SER A 32 -4.24 -17.63 23.51
CA SER A 32 -5.61 -18.18 23.60
C SER A 32 -5.74 -19.55 24.31
N SER A 33 -4.68 -20.12 24.89
CA SER A 33 -4.70 -21.46 25.52
C SER A 33 -4.63 -21.48 27.06
N CYS A 34 -4.89 -20.37 27.74
CA CYS A 34 -4.96 -20.34 29.21
C CYS A 34 -6.32 -19.89 29.74
N GLN A 35 -7.38 -20.64 29.42
CA GLN A 35 -8.65 -20.54 30.14
C GLN A 35 -9.11 -21.89 30.69
N LYS A 36 -8.88 -22.03 32.01
CA LYS A 36 -9.62 -22.84 33.01
C LYS A 36 -10.28 -24.14 32.49
N LEU A 37 -9.52 -25.23 32.60
CA LEU A 37 -10.08 -26.55 32.92
C LEU A 37 -10.75 -26.48 34.31
N GLN A 38 -12.06 -26.23 34.34
CA GLN A 38 -12.88 -26.62 35.49
C GLN A 38 -13.29 -28.08 35.34
N ILE A 39 -12.81 -28.85 36.31
CA ILE A 39 -12.95 -30.29 36.45
C ILE A 39 -14.43 -30.66 36.64
N SER A 40 -14.92 -31.50 35.73
CA SER A 40 -16.19 -32.21 35.82
C SER A 40 -16.15 -33.24 36.96
N ARG A 41 -17.18 -33.27 37.82
CA ARG A 41 -17.49 -34.41 38.70
C ARG A 41 -18.88 -34.96 38.36
N PRO A 42 -19.05 -36.31 38.28
CA PRO A 42 -20.28 -36.92 37.82
C PRO A 42 -21.22 -37.41 38.94
N HIS A 43 -22.45 -37.65 38.51
CA HIS A 43 -23.51 -38.52 39.05
C HIS A 43 -24.37 -38.08 40.24
N GLY A 44 -25.68 -38.14 40.01
CA GLY A 44 -26.73 -38.18 41.04
C GLY A 44 -28.13 -37.94 40.47
N SER A 45 -28.76 -38.96 39.91
CA SER A 45 -30.19 -39.01 39.62
C SER A 45 -31.00 -38.93 40.92
N PHE A 46 -31.97 -38.01 41.07
CA PHE A 46 -33.12 -38.24 41.95
C PHE A 46 -34.32 -37.32 41.63
N ILE A 47 -35.48 -37.87 41.96
CA ILE A 47 -36.90 -37.53 41.70
C ILE A 47 -37.35 -36.17 42.28
N SER A 48 -38.29 -35.50 41.59
CA SER A 48 -39.00 -34.27 42.01
C SER A 48 -39.78 -34.42 43.34
N PRO A 49 -40.11 -33.31 44.05
CA PRO A 49 -41.47 -32.76 43.96
C PRO A 49 -41.54 -31.22 44.09
N PRO A 50 -42.73 -30.59 43.90
CA PRO A 50 -42.90 -29.14 43.90
C PRO A 50 -43.23 -28.61 45.29
N PHE A 51 -42.72 -27.43 45.67
CA PHE A 51 -43.31 -26.64 46.75
C PHE A 51 -42.96 -25.14 46.61
N ALA A 52 -43.97 -24.32 46.89
CA ALA A 52 -43.98 -22.86 46.85
C ALA A 52 -43.45 -22.23 48.16
N THR A 53 -43.44 -20.88 48.20
CA THR A 53 -43.19 -19.94 49.34
C THR A 53 -41.72 -19.66 49.61
N SER A 54 -41.25 -18.48 50.05
CA SER A 54 -41.75 -17.11 50.26
C SER A 54 -40.56 -16.33 50.86
N ASN A 55 -40.58 -14.99 50.79
CA ASN A 55 -39.78 -14.02 51.59
C ASN A 55 -38.34 -13.79 51.12
N ASN A 56 -38.05 -12.60 50.61
CA ASN A 56 -37.67 -11.38 51.35
C ASN A 56 -36.37 -11.60 52.12
N ASP A 57 -35.29 -11.04 51.60
CA ASP A 57 -34.31 -10.34 52.42
C ASP A 57 -33.72 -9.18 51.60
N ASP A 58 -33.86 -8.00 52.18
CA ASP A 58 -33.32 -6.73 51.76
C ASP A 58 -31.78 -6.82 51.68
N GLN A 59 -31.22 -6.53 50.52
CA GLN A 59 -29.77 -6.38 50.38
C GLN A 59 -29.47 -5.01 49.78
N GLU A 60 -28.87 -4.18 50.63
CA GLU A 60 -28.50 -2.79 50.44
C GLU A 60 -27.80 -2.54 49.09
N ASP A 61 -28.33 -1.57 48.35
CA ASP A 61 -27.70 -0.94 47.19
C ASP A 61 -26.43 -0.20 47.64
N ASP A 62 -25.27 -0.83 47.49
CA ASP A 62 -23.97 -0.18 47.52
C ASP A 62 -23.65 0.34 46.10
N PRO A 63 -23.61 1.67 45.84
CA PRO A 63 -23.25 2.22 44.54
C PRO A 63 -21.73 2.16 44.38
N THR A 64 -21.17 0.95 44.37
CA THR A 64 -19.81 0.72 43.90
C THR A 64 -19.83 0.85 42.39
N LEU A 65 -19.33 2.00 41.92
CA LEU A 65 -19.00 2.28 40.54
C LEU A 65 -18.47 1.01 39.85
N PRO A 66 -18.98 0.63 38.67
CA PRO A 66 -18.45 -0.51 37.96
C PRO A 66 -16.94 -0.31 37.81
N PRO A 67 -16.11 -1.32 38.12
CA PRO A 67 -14.68 -1.21 37.92
C PRO A 67 -14.47 -0.88 36.44
N ILE A 68 -13.99 0.34 36.18
CA ILE A 68 -13.50 0.73 34.87
C ILE A 68 -12.29 -0.16 34.63
N SER A 69 -12.52 -1.30 33.99
CA SER A 69 -11.48 -2.17 33.44
C SER A 69 -10.85 -1.42 32.27
N LEU A 70 -10.00 -0.47 32.59
CA LEU A 70 -9.28 0.39 31.63
C LEU A 70 -8.19 -0.37 30.86
N PHE A 71 -8.00 -1.64 31.15
CA PHE A 71 -7.09 -2.53 30.43
C PHE A 71 -7.76 -3.90 30.31
N ASN A 72 -8.39 -4.13 29.16
CA ASN A 72 -8.77 -5.46 28.71
C ASN A 72 -7.48 -6.11 28.18
N ASP A 73 -7.06 -7.22 28.76
CA ASP A 73 -5.82 -7.97 28.46
C ASP A 73 -5.77 -8.60 27.05
N ASN A 74 -6.62 -8.15 26.12
CA ASN A 74 -6.47 -8.46 24.70
C ASN A 74 -5.57 -7.40 24.05
N ASP A 75 -4.28 -7.62 24.28
CA ASP A 75 -3.10 -6.93 23.76
C ASP A 75 -3.38 -5.98 22.59
N SER A 76 -3.36 -4.68 22.88
CA SER A 76 -3.21 -3.61 21.91
C SER A 76 -1.79 -3.62 21.33
N VAL A 77 -1.39 -4.73 20.70
CA VAL A 77 -0.11 -4.80 19.98
C VAL A 77 -0.27 -3.90 18.78
N ILE A 78 0.44 -2.76 18.81
CA ILE A 78 0.58 -1.88 17.67
C ILE A 78 1.03 -2.74 16.49
N PRO A 79 0.31 -2.73 15.35
CA PRO A 79 0.71 -3.50 14.17
C PRO A 79 2.13 -3.11 13.78
N TRP A 80 3.03 -4.09 13.73
CA TRP A 80 4.44 -3.85 13.44
C TRP A 80 4.61 -3.23 12.05
N GLU A 81 3.68 -3.50 11.14
CA GLU A 81 3.63 -2.94 9.79
C GLU A 81 3.56 -1.41 9.81
N SER A 82 2.78 -0.85 10.74
CA SER A 82 2.59 0.59 10.92
C SER A 82 3.82 1.24 11.53
N ILE A 83 4.47 0.56 12.48
CA ILE A 83 5.78 0.97 13.01
C ILE A 83 6.82 0.95 11.89
N ALA A 84 6.82 -0.08 11.05
CA ALA A 84 7.77 -0.23 9.96
C ALA A 84 7.61 0.85 8.89
N MET A 85 6.39 1.26 8.55
CA MET A 85 6.14 2.37 7.62
C MET A 85 6.73 3.69 8.10
N ILE A 86 6.67 3.97 9.41
CA ILE A 86 7.29 5.16 9.99
C ILE A 86 8.82 4.96 10.09
N GLY A 87 9.26 3.82 10.62
CA GLY A 87 10.64 3.56 10.98
C GLY A 87 11.59 3.31 9.80
N LEU A 88 11.15 2.59 8.76
CA LEU A 88 12.00 2.22 7.63
C LEU A 88 12.58 3.45 6.91
N PRO A 89 11.80 4.50 6.57
CA PRO A 89 12.36 5.74 6.05
C PRO A 89 13.50 6.33 6.91
N PHE A 90 13.54 6.12 8.23
CA PHE A 90 14.65 6.62 9.06
C PHE A 90 15.90 5.72 9.02
N VAL A 91 15.77 4.42 8.80
CA VAL A 91 16.92 3.49 8.60
C VAL A 91 17.84 3.96 7.48
N SER A 92 17.24 4.67 6.54
CA SER A 92 17.86 5.28 5.39
C SER A 92 18.98 6.30 5.72
N ALA A 93 18.97 6.87 6.92
CA ALA A 93 20.03 7.77 7.42
C ALA A 93 21.40 7.08 7.54
N ILE A 94 21.44 5.75 7.47
CA ILE A 94 22.66 4.95 7.51
C ILE A 94 23.43 5.02 6.17
N PHE A 95 22.76 5.23 5.04
CA PHE A 95 23.40 5.16 3.71
C PHE A 95 24.48 6.22 3.49
N PRO A 96 24.31 7.50 3.86
CA PRO A 96 25.39 8.50 3.76
C PRO A 96 26.62 8.11 4.57
N PHE A 97 26.44 7.50 5.75
CA PHE A 97 27.54 7.03 6.60
C PHE A 97 28.30 5.88 5.94
N LEU A 98 27.59 4.88 5.41
CA LEU A 98 28.21 3.77 4.68
C LEU A 98 28.97 4.24 3.44
N LEU A 99 28.44 5.24 2.73
CA LEU A 99 29.14 5.83 1.59
C LEU A 99 30.40 6.59 2.03
N GLN A 100 30.33 7.35 3.12
CA GLN A 100 31.49 8.05 3.66
C GLN A 100 32.60 7.06 4.07
N GLU A 101 32.24 5.94 4.69
CA GLU A 101 33.19 4.89 5.03
C GLU A 101 33.81 4.28 3.77
N ALA A 102 33.00 3.98 2.73
CA ALA A 102 33.49 3.47 1.45
C ALA A 102 34.48 4.42 0.75
N ARG A 103 34.24 5.74 0.86
CA ARG A 103 35.12 6.79 0.32
C ARG A 103 36.41 6.97 1.11
N SER A 104 36.41 6.60 2.40
CA SER A 104 37.60 6.70 3.26
C SER A 104 38.64 5.62 3.00
N LEU A 105 38.24 4.51 2.36
CA LEU A 105 39.10 3.38 2.05
C LEU A 105 39.89 3.60 0.74
N PRO A 106 41.09 3.02 0.60
CA PRO A 106 41.89 3.17 -0.61
C PRO A 106 41.13 2.68 -1.86
N PRO A 107 41.24 3.39 -3.00
CA PRO A 107 40.56 3.02 -4.22
C PRO A 107 40.97 1.62 -4.69
N ASN A 108 40.00 0.80 -5.09
CA ASN A 108 40.17 -0.59 -5.54
C ASN A 108 40.74 -1.55 -4.47
N SER A 109 40.73 -1.17 -3.20
CA SER A 109 41.03 -2.11 -2.13
C SER A 109 39.93 -3.16 -1.99
N ALA A 110 40.28 -4.37 -1.58
CA ALA A 110 39.31 -5.44 -1.31
C ALA A 110 38.28 -5.00 -0.23
N GLU A 111 38.72 -4.20 0.74
CA GLU A 111 37.88 -3.61 1.77
C GLU A 111 36.86 -2.63 1.18
N GLN A 112 37.29 -1.73 0.29
CA GLN A 112 36.37 -0.82 -0.39
C GLN A 112 35.33 -1.60 -1.21
N LEU A 113 35.73 -2.65 -1.92
CA LEU A 113 34.81 -3.48 -2.70
C LEU A 113 33.78 -4.18 -1.80
N GLN A 114 34.17 -4.63 -0.61
CA GLN A 114 33.25 -5.22 0.37
C GLN A 114 32.24 -4.19 0.88
N VAL A 115 32.67 -2.98 1.25
CA VAL A 115 31.77 -1.92 1.74
C VAL A 115 30.83 -1.45 0.63
N VAL A 116 31.32 -1.28 -0.60
CA VAL A 116 30.50 -0.91 -1.76
C VAL A 116 29.47 -2.00 -2.08
N THR A 117 29.87 -3.28 -2.07
CA THR A 117 28.93 -4.40 -2.24
C THR A 117 27.87 -4.39 -1.13
N ALA A 118 28.28 -4.20 0.13
CA ALA A 118 27.35 -4.11 1.25
C ALA A 118 26.39 -2.92 1.13
N LEU A 119 26.85 -1.79 0.60
CA LEU A 119 26.01 -0.62 0.32
C LEU A 119 24.93 -0.96 -0.71
N PHE A 120 25.28 -1.57 -1.85
CA PHE A 120 24.31 -1.97 -2.88
C PHE A 120 23.32 -3.02 -2.38
N VAL A 121 23.79 -4.05 -1.66
CA VAL A 121 22.91 -5.08 -1.09
C VAL A 121 21.96 -4.49 -0.05
N SER A 122 22.47 -3.65 0.85
CA SER A 122 21.64 -2.98 1.85
C SER A 122 20.61 -2.05 1.21
N ASN A 123 20.99 -1.40 0.10
CA ASN A 123 20.08 -0.56 -0.67
C ASN A 123 18.91 -1.34 -1.26
N ARG A 124 19.19 -2.49 -1.90
CA ARG A 124 18.16 -3.37 -2.44
C ARG A 124 17.26 -3.95 -1.35
N ALA A 125 17.86 -4.42 -0.26
CA ALA A 125 17.13 -4.91 0.91
C ALA A 125 16.20 -3.84 1.49
N TYR A 126 16.65 -2.59 1.58
CA TYR A 126 15.82 -1.46 2.01
C TYR A 126 14.64 -1.22 1.07
N LEU A 127 14.84 -1.17 -0.25
CA LEU A 127 13.76 -0.97 -1.21
C LEU A 127 12.72 -2.10 -1.13
N TYR A 128 13.15 -3.35 -1.01
CA TYR A 128 12.25 -4.49 -0.85
C TYR A 128 11.53 -4.50 0.48
N ALA A 129 12.17 -4.06 1.57
CA ALA A 129 11.50 -3.91 2.85
C ALA A 129 10.38 -2.87 2.78
N ASN A 130 10.60 -1.71 2.14
CA ASN A 130 9.53 -0.72 1.95
C ASN A 130 8.39 -1.27 1.09
N ALA A 131 8.70 -1.98 0.00
CA ALA A 131 7.69 -2.60 -0.85
C ALA A 131 6.88 -3.68 -0.12
N ALA A 132 7.53 -4.50 0.70
CA ALA A 132 6.87 -5.50 1.52
C ALA A 132 5.96 -4.86 2.57
N VAL A 133 6.36 -3.73 3.16
CA VAL A 133 5.50 -2.96 4.08
C VAL A 133 4.28 -2.39 3.36
N ILE A 134 4.43 -1.88 2.13
CA ILE A 134 3.27 -1.46 1.31
C ILE A 134 2.31 -2.63 1.13
N VAL A 135 2.81 -3.79 0.68
CA VAL A 135 2.00 -5.00 0.44
C VAL A 135 1.29 -5.45 1.72
N ALA A 136 2.00 -5.50 2.85
CA ALA A 136 1.47 -5.93 4.13
C ALA A 136 0.41 -4.96 4.68
N LEU A 137 0.67 -3.64 4.65
CA LEU A 137 -0.29 -2.62 5.12
C LEU A 137 -1.52 -2.54 4.24
N ALA A 138 -1.35 -2.58 2.91
CA ALA A 138 -2.46 -2.62 1.99
C ALA A 138 -3.33 -3.85 2.22
N ALA A 139 -2.72 -5.03 2.41
CA ALA A 139 -3.43 -6.26 2.72
C ALA A 139 -4.18 -6.18 4.06
N MET A 140 -3.51 -5.73 5.12
CA MET A 140 -4.11 -5.54 6.43
C MET A 140 -5.32 -4.63 6.34
N ARG A 141 -5.12 -3.41 5.85
CA ARG A 141 -6.16 -2.38 5.84
C ARG A 141 -7.30 -2.73 4.90
N GLY A 142 -6.97 -3.34 3.77
CA GLY A 142 -7.94 -3.82 2.81
C GLY A 142 -8.78 -4.97 3.32
N SER A 143 -8.19 -5.88 4.09
CA SER A 143 -8.93 -7.00 4.67
C SER A 143 -9.87 -6.58 5.78
N THR A 144 -9.49 -5.58 6.59
CA THR A 144 -10.20 -5.24 7.82
C THR A 144 -11.22 -4.11 7.63
N PHE A 145 -10.81 -3.02 6.98
CA PHE A 145 -11.57 -1.76 7.02
C PHE A 145 -12.36 -1.46 5.75
N ASP A 146 -11.97 -2.03 4.61
CA ASP A 146 -12.53 -1.61 3.32
C ASP A 146 -13.73 -2.47 2.91
N SER A 147 -14.72 -1.84 2.28
CA SER A 147 -15.89 -2.53 1.71
C SER A 147 -15.51 -3.42 0.52
N LEU A 148 -16.28 -4.48 0.30
CA LEU A 148 -16.13 -5.34 -0.88
C LEU A 148 -16.61 -4.64 -2.17
N LYS A 149 -17.70 -3.87 -2.07
CA LYS A 149 -18.29 -3.13 -3.20
C LYS A 149 -17.41 -1.95 -3.61
N LEU A 150 -17.17 -1.80 -4.92
CA LEU A 150 -16.22 -0.83 -5.49
C LEU A 150 -16.65 0.63 -5.28
N GLY A 151 -17.91 0.95 -5.56
CA GLY A 151 -18.48 2.27 -5.40
C GLY A 151 -18.42 2.72 -3.94
N GLN A 152 -18.89 1.88 -3.02
CA GLN A 152 -18.77 2.15 -1.57
C GLN A 152 -17.31 2.40 -1.17
N ARG A 153 -16.37 1.60 -1.67
CA ARG A 153 -14.95 1.73 -1.31
C ARG A 153 -14.34 3.05 -1.79
N ILE A 154 -14.68 3.45 -3.01
CA ILE A 154 -14.24 4.74 -3.58
C ILE A 154 -14.86 5.89 -2.79
N THR A 155 -16.13 5.78 -2.39
CA THR A 155 -16.80 6.76 -1.52
C THR A 155 -16.10 6.83 -0.16
N ASP A 156 -15.84 5.71 0.50
CA ASP A 156 -15.18 5.63 1.81
C ASP A 156 -13.77 6.22 1.76
N LEU A 157 -12.99 5.87 0.72
CA LEU A 157 -11.66 6.45 0.50
C LEU A 157 -11.73 7.96 0.23
N THR A 158 -12.71 8.42 -0.52
CA THR A 158 -12.91 9.85 -0.81
C THR A 158 -13.28 10.61 0.47
N GLU A 159 -14.16 10.04 1.29
CA GLU A 159 -14.52 10.56 2.59
C GLU A 159 -13.31 10.58 3.53
N GLU A 160 -12.48 9.54 3.51
CA GLU A 160 -11.25 9.46 4.30
C GLU A 160 -10.22 10.52 3.90
N LEU A 161 -10.05 10.77 2.60
CA LEU A 161 -9.11 11.76 2.06
C LEU A 161 -9.57 13.19 2.40
N LEU A 162 -10.84 13.49 2.13
CA LEU A 162 -11.39 14.84 2.24
C LEU A 162 -11.81 15.17 3.68
N TYR A 163 -12.45 14.24 4.37
CA TYR A 163 -13.11 14.43 5.66
C TYR A 163 -12.45 13.62 6.80
N ARG A 164 -12.94 13.76 8.04
CA ARG A 164 -12.53 12.98 9.22
C ARG A 164 -13.65 12.03 9.64
N PRO A 165 -13.81 10.88 8.97
CA PRO A 165 -14.71 9.85 9.47
C PRO A 165 -14.18 9.30 10.80
N ASP A 166 -15.08 8.99 11.73
CA ASP A 166 -14.75 8.32 12.98
C ASP A 166 -14.46 6.84 12.69
N LEU A 167 -13.17 6.52 12.54
CA LEU A 167 -12.70 5.18 12.18
C LEU A 167 -13.09 4.10 13.22
N THR A 168 -13.38 4.50 14.46
CA THR A 168 -13.81 3.60 15.54
C THR A 168 -15.24 3.11 15.37
N LEU A 169 -16.13 3.92 14.77
CA LEU A 169 -17.52 3.53 14.58
C LEU A 169 -17.64 2.49 13.46
N THR A 170 -16.92 2.66 12.35
CA THR A 170 -17.02 1.77 11.19
C THR A 170 -16.66 0.31 11.50
N ALA A 171 -15.68 0.06 12.38
CA ALA A 171 -15.31 -1.29 12.78
C ALA A 171 -16.34 -1.92 13.74
N VAL A 172 -16.84 -1.16 14.71
CA VAL A 172 -17.80 -1.65 15.73
C VAL A 172 -19.21 -1.83 15.16
N GLN A 173 -19.66 -0.97 14.24
CA GLN A 173 -20.95 -1.10 13.58
C GLN A 173 -21.01 -2.33 12.67
N LYS A 174 -19.87 -2.71 12.07
CA LYS A 174 -19.76 -3.93 11.27
C LYS A 174 -20.02 -5.20 12.10
N ASP A 175 -19.53 -5.23 13.34
CA ASP A 175 -19.80 -6.35 14.27
C ASP A 175 -21.20 -6.30 14.90
N LYS A 176 -21.77 -5.11 15.14
CA LYS A 176 -23.12 -4.98 15.73
C LYS A 176 -24.25 -5.28 14.76
N ASN A 177 -24.11 -4.92 13.49
CA ASN A 177 -25.10 -5.25 12.46
C ASN A 177 -25.26 -6.77 12.22
N LEU A 178 -24.37 -7.61 12.78
CA LEU A 178 -24.50 -9.07 12.78
C LEU A 178 -25.41 -9.62 13.90
N MET A 179 -25.76 -8.82 14.91
CA MET A 179 -26.50 -9.32 16.09
C MET A 179 -27.75 -8.53 16.48
N GLU A 180 -27.98 -7.32 15.95
CA GLU A 180 -29.11 -6.48 16.38
C GLU A 180 -30.32 -6.55 15.44
N ASP A 181 -31.49 -6.70 16.07
CA ASP A 181 -32.83 -6.68 15.49
C ASP A 181 -33.07 -5.36 14.73
N PRO A 182 -33.51 -5.39 13.45
CA PRO A 182 -33.69 -4.20 12.61
C PRO A 182 -34.68 -3.16 13.18
N SER A 183 -35.43 -3.51 14.23
CA SER A 183 -36.35 -2.61 14.94
C SER A 183 -35.67 -1.59 15.86
N LEU A 184 -34.37 -1.70 16.14
CA LEU A 184 -33.62 -0.80 17.04
C LEU A 184 -32.61 0.11 16.32
N GLN A 185 -32.85 0.45 15.05
CA GLN A 185 -32.11 1.53 14.37
C GLN A 185 -32.42 2.89 15.02
N GLN A 186 -31.75 3.15 16.14
CA GLN A 186 -31.77 4.41 16.84
C GLN A 186 -31.14 5.45 15.91
N GLU A 187 -31.88 6.51 15.57
CA GLU A 187 -31.44 7.61 14.72
C GLU A 187 -30.03 8.06 15.12
N GLU A 188 -29.05 7.72 14.27
CA GLU A 188 -27.67 8.14 14.42
C GLU A 188 -27.67 9.69 14.49
N PRO A 189 -27.06 10.30 15.52
CA PRO A 189 -27.11 11.74 15.68
C PRO A 189 -26.55 12.38 14.41
N ALA A 190 -27.40 13.14 13.70
CA ALA A 190 -27.14 13.66 12.37
C ALA A 190 -25.94 14.63 12.33
N THR A 191 -24.73 14.09 12.35
CA THR A 191 -23.53 14.78 11.89
C THR A 191 -23.75 15.00 10.40
N LYS A 192 -24.12 16.24 10.05
CA LYS A 192 -24.36 16.66 8.67
C LYS A 192 -23.16 16.27 7.82
N LYS A 193 -23.31 15.19 7.03
CA LYS A 193 -22.34 14.83 6.01
C LYS A 193 -22.21 16.02 5.04
N PRO A 194 -21.00 16.33 4.55
CA PRO A 194 -20.81 17.40 3.57
C PRO A 194 -21.73 17.20 2.37
N GLU A 195 -22.37 18.27 1.88
CA GLU A 195 -23.29 18.21 0.73
C GLU A 195 -22.67 17.54 -0.50
N LEU A 196 -21.34 17.65 -0.67
CA LEU A 196 -20.61 16.99 -1.75
C LEU A 196 -20.66 15.46 -1.65
N ILE A 197 -20.46 14.89 -0.46
CA ILE A 197 -20.53 13.43 -0.25
C ILE A 197 -21.97 12.95 -0.43
N GLN A 198 -22.93 13.72 0.08
CA GLN A 198 -24.34 13.44 -0.12
C GLN A 198 -24.72 13.50 -1.60
N SER A 199 -24.14 14.44 -2.36
CA SER A 199 -24.33 14.53 -3.80
C SER A 199 -23.76 13.31 -4.53
N LEU A 200 -22.56 12.84 -4.18
CA LEU A 200 -21.96 11.63 -4.76
C LEU A 200 -22.80 10.38 -4.45
N ALA A 201 -23.22 10.21 -3.21
CA ALA A 201 -24.11 9.12 -2.82
C ALA A 201 -25.45 9.19 -3.57
N SER A 202 -26.02 10.39 -3.74
CA SER A 202 -27.29 10.60 -4.45
C SER A 202 -27.18 10.52 -5.98
N SER A 203 -25.98 10.66 -6.54
CA SER A 203 -25.77 10.74 -8.00
C SER A 203 -26.00 9.42 -8.75
N GLY A 204 -26.21 8.32 -8.04
CA GLY A 204 -26.30 6.98 -8.61
C GLY A 204 -24.95 6.43 -9.12
N ILE A 205 -23.86 7.21 -9.06
CA ILE A 205 -22.52 6.76 -9.47
C ILE A 205 -22.06 5.60 -8.58
N GLN A 206 -22.30 5.70 -7.27
CA GLN A 206 -21.96 4.64 -6.33
C GLN A 206 -22.64 3.32 -6.70
N GLU A 207 -23.96 3.35 -6.91
CA GLU A 207 -24.74 2.18 -7.30
C GLU A 207 -24.27 1.62 -8.65
N SER A 208 -24.00 2.50 -9.63
CA SER A 208 -23.47 2.09 -10.93
C SER A 208 -22.09 1.42 -10.83
N LEU A 209 -21.22 1.87 -9.91
CA LEU A 209 -19.90 1.28 -9.70
C LEU A 209 -20.00 -0.04 -8.93
N ASP A 210 -20.92 -0.13 -7.97
CA ASP A 210 -21.21 -1.35 -7.21
C ASP A 210 -21.78 -2.47 -8.10
N GLN A 211 -22.50 -2.10 -9.17
CA GLN A 211 -23.00 -3.05 -10.17
C GLN A 211 -21.91 -3.59 -11.11
N VAL A 212 -20.70 -3.01 -11.11
CA VAL A 212 -19.61 -3.51 -11.96
C VAL A 212 -19.08 -4.81 -11.35
N SER A 213 -19.33 -5.94 -12.02
CA SER A 213 -18.84 -7.24 -11.56
C SER A 213 -17.31 -7.26 -11.46
N THR A 214 -16.79 -7.98 -10.47
CA THR A 214 -15.35 -8.18 -10.24
C THR A 214 -14.59 -8.61 -11.49
N ASP A 215 -15.21 -9.48 -12.29
CA ASP A 215 -14.62 -9.99 -13.53
C ASP A 215 -14.39 -8.86 -14.54
N ARG A 216 -15.33 -7.90 -14.62
CA ARG A 216 -15.16 -6.69 -15.43
C ARG A 216 -14.11 -5.77 -14.84
N GLN A 217 -14.06 -5.59 -13.52
CA GLN A 217 -13.04 -4.77 -12.87
C GLN A 217 -11.63 -5.31 -13.15
N ALA A 218 -11.43 -6.63 -13.04
CA ALA A 218 -10.16 -7.30 -13.33
C ALA A 218 -9.71 -7.14 -14.77
N LEU A 219 -10.64 -7.14 -15.73
CA LEU A 219 -10.34 -6.91 -17.15
C LEU A 219 -10.11 -5.41 -17.44
N LEU A 220 -10.86 -4.52 -16.81
CA LEU A 220 -10.73 -3.09 -16.97
C LEU A 220 -9.42 -2.56 -16.39
N LEU A 221 -8.90 -3.17 -15.33
CA LEU A 221 -7.69 -2.68 -14.66
C LEU A 221 -6.45 -2.62 -15.61
N PRO A 222 -6.03 -3.71 -16.29
CA PRO A 222 -4.93 -3.63 -17.26
C PRO A 222 -5.22 -2.68 -18.42
N ILE A 223 -6.47 -2.63 -18.89
CA ILE A 223 -6.90 -1.73 -19.98
C ILE A 223 -6.77 -0.27 -19.55
N LEU A 224 -7.21 0.06 -18.34
CA LEU A 224 -7.15 1.40 -17.79
C LEU A 224 -5.70 1.82 -17.56
N VAL A 225 -4.86 0.95 -17.00
CA VAL A 225 -3.42 1.23 -16.82
C VAL A 225 -2.75 1.46 -18.18
N SER A 226 -3.03 0.60 -19.16
CA SER A 226 -2.49 0.72 -20.53
C SER A 226 -3.01 2.00 -21.22
N GLY A 227 -4.28 2.33 -21.04
CA GLY A 227 -4.93 3.51 -21.60
C GLY A 227 -4.41 4.80 -20.99
N LEU A 228 -4.26 4.85 -19.66
CA LEU A 228 -3.64 5.99 -18.97
C LEU A 228 -2.20 6.20 -19.42
N LEU A 229 -1.45 5.11 -19.63
CA LEU A 229 -0.09 5.20 -20.15
C LEU A 229 -0.08 5.68 -21.61
N ALA A 230 -0.93 5.13 -22.47
CA ALA A 230 -1.04 5.56 -23.87
C ALA A 230 -1.43 7.05 -23.97
N VAL A 231 -2.38 7.49 -23.14
CA VAL A 231 -2.76 8.91 -23.03
C VAL A 231 -1.57 9.73 -22.53
N SER A 232 -0.83 9.28 -21.52
CA SER A 232 0.37 9.97 -21.05
C SER A 232 1.39 10.12 -22.18
N VAL A 233 1.70 9.02 -22.89
CA VAL A 233 2.67 9.01 -24.01
C VAL A 233 2.20 9.92 -25.15
N PHE A 234 0.92 9.89 -25.50
CA PHE A 234 0.33 10.72 -26.55
C PHE A 234 0.26 12.20 -26.17
N LEU A 235 0.13 12.51 -24.88
CA LEU A 235 0.18 13.86 -24.37
C LEU A 235 1.62 14.39 -24.32
N VAL A 236 2.66 13.54 -24.24
CA VAL A 236 4.06 14.00 -24.17
C VAL A 236 4.41 15.03 -25.24
N PRO A 237 4.16 14.78 -26.54
CA PRO A 237 4.43 15.76 -27.57
C PRO A 237 3.61 17.02 -27.34
N PHE A 238 2.33 16.93 -26.97
CA PHE A 238 1.47 18.10 -26.75
C PHE A 238 2.02 19.05 -25.68
N TRP A 239 2.57 18.50 -24.59
CA TRP A 239 3.21 19.30 -23.53
C TRP A 239 4.61 19.78 -23.90
N ASN A 240 5.32 19.06 -24.76
CA ASN A 240 6.65 19.39 -25.24
C ASN A 240 6.66 20.17 -26.56
N LEU A 241 5.49 20.49 -27.13
CA LEU A 241 5.38 21.31 -28.33
C LEU A 241 5.93 22.70 -27.97
N THR A 242 7.18 22.95 -28.35
CA THR A 242 7.58 24.26 -28.85
C THR A 242 6.51 24.64 -29.88
N PRO A 243 5.70 25.69 -29.64
CA PRO A 243 4.64 26.05 -30.56
C PRO A 243 5.25 26.20 -31.95
N PRO A 244 4.60 25.68 -33.01
CA PRO A 244 5.12 25.79 -34.37
C PRO A 244 5.38 27.27 -34.62
N THR A 245 6.66 27.61 -34.76
CA THR A 245 7.17 28.98 -34.92
C THR A 245 6.50 29.70 -36.09
N THR A 246 5.90 28.96 -37.02
CA THR A 246 5.31 29.50 -38.24
C THR A 246 3.85 29.92 -38.14
N ALA A 247 3.10 29.53 -37.10
CA ALA A 247 1.67 29.89 -36.96
C ALA A 247 1.39 30.91 -35.84
N LEU A 248 2.21 30.92 -34.78
CA LEU A 248 2.07 31.87 -33.67
C LEU A 248 2.83 33.20 -33.90
N GLU A 249 3.84 33.24 -34.78
CA GLU A 249 4.53 34.50 -35.12
C GLU A 249 3.61 35.49 -35.87
N ALA A 250 2.51 35.03 -36.46
CA ALA A 250 1.52 35.89 -37.10
C ALA A 250 0.57 36.58 -36.09
N ALA A 251 0.56 36.17 -34.82
CA ALA A 251 -0.18 36.79 -33.72
C ALA A 251 0.80 37.46 -32.74
N ALA A 252 1.65 38.35 -33.26
CA ALA A 252 2.81 38.93 -32.57
C ALA A 252 2.50 39.89 -31.39
N ASP A 253 1.25 40.06 -30.95
CA ASP A 253 0.89 41.03 -29.90
C ASP A 253 0.39 40.38 -28.57
N ASP A 254 0.10 39.07 -28.55
CA ASP A 254 -0.39 38.36 -27.35
C ASP A 254 0.63 37.35 -26.76
N ASN A 255 1.92 37.56 -27.02
CA ASN A 255 3.02 36.73 -26.50
C ASN A 255 3.11 36.73 -24.97
N ALA A 256 2.54 37.74 -24.29
CA ALA A 256 2.52 37.83 -22.84
C ALA A 256 1.71 36.71 -22.17
N LEU A 257 0.60 36.27 -22.76
CA LEU A 257 -0.21 35.18 -22.19
C LEU A 257 0.52 33.83 -22.35
N ALA A 258 1.13 33.59 -23.50
CA ALA A 258 1.87 32.35 -23.76
C ALA A 258 3.10 32.23 -22.84
N ASP A 259 3.83 33.32 -22.62
CA ASP A 259 4.97 33.35 -21.72
C ASP A 259 4.56 33.25 -20.25
N LEU A 260 3.46 33.90 -19.86
CA LEU A 260 2.86 33.73 -18.53
C LEU A 260 2.46 32.27 -18.31
N LEU A 261 1.75 31.64 -19.25
CA LEU A 261 1.28 30.27 -19.12
C LEU A 261 2.45 29.29 -19.04
N LYS A 262 3.48 29.46 -19.87
CA LYS A 262 4.72 28.65 -19.80
C LYS A 262 5.44 28.80 -18.46
N SER A 263 5.44 30.01 -17.89
CA SER A 263 6.07 30.28 -16.59
C SER A 263 5.23 29.74 -15.43
N THR A 264 3.91 29.89 -15.43
CA THR A 264 3.04 29.58 -14.29
C THR A 264 2.56 28.14 -14.26
N LEU A 265 2.32 27.52 -15.43
CA LEU A 265 1.71 26.19 -15.52
C LEU A 265 2.51 25.08 -14.81
N PRO A 266 3.86 25.06 -14.83
CA PRO A 266 4.63 24.09 -14.06
C PRO A 266 4.42 24.24 -12.55
N TYR A 267 4.39 25.47 -12.04
CA TYR A 267 4.16 25.71 -10.61
C TYR A 267 2.74 25.34 -10.19
N VAL A 268 1.72 25.68 -11.00
CA VAL A 268 0.33 25.28 -10.73
C VAL A 268 0.21 23.76 -10.68
N THR A 269 0.84 23.06 -11.63
CA THR A 269 0.84 21.60 -11.68
C THR A 269 1.56 20.98 -10.48
N GLN A 270 2.71 21.54 -10.07
CA GLN A 270 3.44 21.08 -8.88
C GLN A 270 2.65 21.30 -7.59
N VAL A 271 2.03 22.47 -7.43
CA VAL A 271 1.19 22.79 -6.26
C VAL A 271 -0.03 21.88 -6.22
N TRP A 272 -0.67 21.63 -7.37
CA TRP A 272 -1.78 20.69 -7.47
C TRP A 272 -1.38 19.27 -7.06
N ASN A 273 -0.27 18.77 -7.61
CA ASN A 273 0.26 17.46 -7.27
C ASN A 273 0.65 17.34 -5.78
N ALA A 274 1.29 18.38 -5.23
CA ALA A 274 1.62 18.43 -3.81
C ALA A 274 0.35 18.44 -2.94
N GLY A 275 -0.69 19.16 -3.36
CA GLY A 275 -2.00 19.16 -2.70
C GLY A 275 -2.62 17.77 -2.66
N ILE A 276 -2.67 17.07 -3.80
CA ILE A 276 -3.18 15.70 -3.89
C ILE A 276 -2.36 14.75 -2.99
N LEU A 277 -1.04 14.81 -3.05
CA LEU A 277 -0.18 13.95 -2.25
C LEU A 277 -0.27 14.24 -0.75
N THR A 278 -0.53 15.49 -0.38
CA THR A 278 -0.81 15.88 1.01
C THR A 278 -2.08 15.19 1.51
N LEU A 279 -3.13 15.09 0.68
CA LEU A 279 -4.37 14.38 1.04
C LEU A 279 -4.11 12.89 1.33
N PHE A 280 -3.37 12.21 0.45
CA PHE A 280 -3.01 10.79 0.66
C PHE A 280 -2.14 10.61 1.90
N THR A 281 -1.13 11.46 2.07
CA THR A 281 -0.23 11.43 3.23
C THR A 281 -1.01 11.67 4.54
N LYS A 282 -1.97 12.59 4.53
CA LYS A 282 -2.86 12.88 5.67
C LYS A 282 -3.74 11.69 6.02
N ALA A 283 -4.42 11.08 5.05
CA ALA A 283 -5.28 9.91 5.30
C ALA A 283 -4.48 8.78 5.96
N GLU A 284 -3.29 8.53 5.45
CA GLU A 284 -2.38 7.50 5.96
C GLU A 284 -1.82 7.84 7.35
N LEU A 285 -1.41 9.09 7.59
CA LEU A 285 -1.01 9.55 8.92
C LEU A 285 -2.13 9.41 9.95
N ARG A 286 -3.38 9.66 9.57
CA ARG A 286 -4.52 9.46 10.47
C ARG A 286 -4.68 7.99 10.85
N ARG A 287 -4.58 7.07 9.89
CA ARG A 287 -4.64 5.64 10.20
C ARG A 287 -3.52 5.21 11.13
N LEU A 288 -2.29 5.64 10.84
CA LEU A 288 -1.15 5.40 11.71
C LEU A 288 -1.38 5.97 13.11
N GLN A 289 -1.89 7.19 13.21
CA GLN A 289 -2.22 7.81 14.49
C GLN A 289 -3.26 7.00 15.26
N ASN A 290 -4.32 6.54 14.60
CA ASN A 290 -5.35 5.73 15.26
C ASN A 290 -4.80 4.38 15.72
N GLU A 291 -4.02 3.70 14.89
CA GLU A 291 -3.38 2.40 15.19
C GLU A 291 -2.32 2.50 16.30
N LEU A 292 -1.50 3.57 16.30
CA LEU A 292 -0.39 3.77 17.24
C LEU A 292 -0.84 4.33 18.58
N LEU A 293 -1.78 5.27 18.56
CA LEU A 293 -2.09 6.08 19.73
C LEU A 293 -3.40 5.68 20.39
N ASN A 294 -4.24 4.82 19.78
CA ASN A 294 -5.46 4.11 20.28
C ASN A 294 -6.41 4.84 21.26
N ALA A 295 -6.15 6.09 21.64
CA ALA A 295 -6.62 6.71 22.87
C ALA A 295 -6.45 8.23 22.91
N LEU A 296 -5.86 8.87 21.89
CA LEU A 296 -5.85 10.34 21.88
C LEU A 296 -7.24 10.85 21.50
N PRO A 297 -7.87 11.67 22.36
CA PRO A 297 -9.19 12.22 22.06
C PRO A 297 -9.14 13.01 20.76
N SER A 298 -10.19 12.84 19.94
CA SER A 298 -10.45 13.51 18.67
C SER A 298 -10.72 15.01 18.86
N SER A 299 -9.78 15.70 19.49
CA SER A 299 -9.81 17.15 19.63
C SER A 299 -9.65 17.81 18.26
N SER A 300 -10.27 18.99 18.09
CA SER A 300 -10.11 19.82 16.88
C SER A 300 -8.64 20.14 16.59
N SER A 301 -7.80 20.24 17.63
CA SER A 301 -6.34 20.40 17.52
C SER A 301 -5.64 19.23 16.83
N ALA A 302 -6.16 17.99 16.96
CA ALA A 302 -5.56 16.84 16.30
C ALA A 302 -5.71 16.92 14.78
N ALA A 303 -6.84 17.41 14.27
CA ALA A 303 -7.03 17.58 12.83
C ALA A 303 -6.09 18.63 12.24
N ALA A 304 -5.86 19.75 12.93
CA ALA A 304 -4.90 20.77 12.50
C ALA A 304 -3.46 20.24 12.50
N LEU A 305 -3.11 19.42 13.50
CA LEU A 305 -1.81 18.76 13.57
C LEU A 305 -1.62 17.74 12.43
N GLU A 306 -2.63 16.91 12.14
CA GLU A 306 -2.62 15.95 11.01
C GLU A 306 -2.34 16.66 9.68
N TRP A 307 -3.07 17.75 9.40
CA TRP A 307 -2.86 18.55 8.20
C TRP A 307 -1.48 19.21 8.16
N GLY A 308 -1.03 19.78 9.29
CA GLY A 308 0.28 20.41 9.40
C GLY A 308 1.42 19.41 9.18
N LEU A 309 1.32 18.20 9.74
CA LEU A 309 2.29 17.13 9.55
C LEU A 309 2.28 16.60 8.11
N ALA A 310 1.11 16.34 7.54
CA ALA A 310 0.99 15.87 6.16
C ALA A 310 1.57 16.89 5.18
N ALA A 311 1.17 18.16 5.29
CA ALA A 311 1.68 19.24 4.44
C ALA A 311 3.18 19.47 4.66
N GLY A 312 3.66 19.35 5.91
CA GLY A 312 5.08 19.41 6.23
C GLY A 312 5.88 18.29 5.57
N ILE A 313 5.45 17.04 5.69
CA ILE A 313 6.12 15.88 5.09
C ILE A 313 6.11 15.95 3.56
N THR A 314 4.97 16.29 2.95
CA THR A 314 4.87 16.45 1.49
C THR A 314 5.68 17.65 1.01
N GLY A 315 5.67 18.77 1.73
CA GLY A 315 6.50 19.93 1.42
C GLY A 315 7.99 19.60 1.46
N VAL A 316 8.44 18.88 2.50
CA VAL A 316 9.81 18.37 2.57
C VAL A 316 10.10 17.43 1.41
N ALA A 317 9.20 16.51 1.06
CA ALA A 317 9.39 15.59 -0.06
C ALA A 317 9.61 16.32 -1.40
N PHE A 318 8.88 17.41 -1.67
CA PHE A 318 8.99 18.17 -2.92
C PHE A 318 10.21 19.11 -2.96
N PHE A 319 10.39 19.90 -1.89
CA PHE A 319 11.36 20.99 -1.88
C PHE A 319 12.73 20.59 -1.33
N SER A 320 12.83 19.44 -0.66
CA SER A 320 14.08 18.93 -0.11
C SER A 320 14.57 17.70 -0.88
N PRO A 321 15.89 17.48 -1.01
CA PRO A 321 16.45 16.23 -1.50
C PRO A 321 16.33 15.07 -0.49
N LEU A 322 15.55 15.24 0.58
CA LEU A 322 15.25 14.20 1.57
C LEU A 322 14.32 13.13 0.97
N TRP A 323 14.93 12.23 0.20
CA TRP A 323 14.32 11.04 -0.36
C TRP A 323 13.59 10.13 0.66
N PRO A 324 13.88 10.12 1.97
CA PRO A 324 13.07 9.34 2.91
C PRO A 324 11.64 9.85 3.06
N ALA A 325 11.45 11.18 3.07
CA ALA A 325 10.13 11.79 3.05
C ALA A 325 9.42 11.48 1.72
N GLN A 326 10.17 11.47 0.62
CA GLN A 326 9.68 11.07 -0.71
C GLN A 326 9.16 9.63 -0.71
N ASN A 327 9.93 8.70 -0.13
CA ASN A 327 9.51 7.30 0.00
C ASN A 327 8.28 7.15 0.89
N PHE A 328 8.17 7.89 2.00
CA PHE A 328 6.98 7.86 2.85
C PHE A 328 5.73 8.32 2.09
N VAL A 329 5.80 9.45 1.38
CA VAL A 329 4.70 9.94 0.55
C VAL A 329 4.33 8.93 -0.55
N ASN A 330 5.35 8.31 -1.18
CA ASN A 330 5.13 7.28 -2.20
C ASN A 330 4.51 6.00 -1.61
N MET A 331 4.87 5.58 -0.40
CA MET A 331 4.22 4.48 0.30
C MET A 331 2.76 4.81 0.62
N ALA A 332 2.47 6.02 1.08
CA ALA A 332 1.12 6.46 1.41
C ALA A 332 0.18 6.39 0.19
N ILE A 333 0.60 6.92 -0.96
CA ILE A 333 -0.18 6.81 -2.20
C ILE A 333 -0.29 5.36 -2.67
N ALA A 334 0.76 4.53 -2.52
CA ALA A 334 0.71 3.11 -2.89
C ALA A 334 -0.36 2.35 -2.12
N ILE A 335 -0.40 2.54 -0.80
CA ILE A 335 -1.35 1.87 0.09
C ILE A 335 -2.77 2.31 -0.26
N ALA A 336 -3.01 3.60 -0.47
CA ALA A 336 -4.32 4.12 -0.86
C ALA A 336 -4.79 3.58 -2.23
N VAL A 337 -3.90 3.54 -3.22
CA VAL A 337 -4.21 3.01 -4.55
C VAL A 337 -4.46 1.51 -4.52
N ALA A 338 -3.63 0.75 -3.80
CA ALA A 338 -3.82 -0.67 -3.57
C ALA A 338 -5.18 -0.98 -2.92
N ARG A 339 -5.58 -0.15 -1.95
CA ARG A 339 -6.89 -0.25 -1.31
C ARG A 339 -8.03 0.06 -2.27
N ALA A 340 -7.90 1.06 -3.11
CA ALA A 340 -8.94 1.40 -4.09
C ALA A 340 -9.23 0.23 -5.07
N ILE A 341 -8.18 -0.45 -5.55
CA ILE A 341 -8.25 -1.39 -6.69
C ILE A 341 -8.62 -2.84 -6.30
N GLN A 342 -8.81 -3.16 -5.01
CA GLN A 342 -8.95 -4.55 -4.56
C GLN A 342 -10.04 -5.31 -5.33
N LEU A 343 -9.73 -6.57 -5.63
CA LEU A 343 -10.63 -7.53 -6.22
C LEU A 343 -11.00 -8.57 -5.17
N ASP A 344 -12.22 -9.06 -5.25
CA ASP A 344 -12.87 -9.94 -4.29
C ASP A 344 -12.85 -11.41 -4.71
N LYS A 345 -12.58 -11.71 -5.99
CA LYS A 345 -12.49 -13.08 -6.51
C LYS A 345 -11.07 -13.49 -6.81
N PHE A 346 -10.68 -14.69 -6.39
CA PHE A 346 -9.33 -15.22 -6.62
C PHE A 346 -8.99 -15.31 -8.11
N VAL A 347 -9.91 -15.86 -8.92
CA VAL A 347 -9.73 -15.98 -10.37
C VAL A 347 -9.55 -14.61 -11.04
N ALA A 348 -10.29 -13.61 -10.59
CA ALA A 348 -10.19 -12.24 -11.10
C ALA A 348 -8.83 -11.61 -10.76
N VAL A 349 -8.32 -11.81 -9.54
CA VAL A 349 -6.96 -11.40 -9.14
C VAL A 349 -5.91 -12.08 -10.00
N VAL A 350 -5.96 -13.41 -10.15
CA VAL A 350 -5.00 -14.15 -10.98
C VAL A 350 -5.02 -13.69 -12.43
N GLY A 351 -6.21 -13.48 -13.00
CA GLY A 351 -6.37 -12.96 -14.37
C GLY A 351 -5.80 -11.55 -14.53
N ALA A 352 -6.14 -10.63 -13.62
CA ALA A 352 -5.63 -9.26 -13.64
C ALA A 352 -4.10 -9.21 -13.50
N LEU A 353 -3.53 -9.94 -12.56
CA LEU A 353 -2.08 -10.00 -12.34
C LEU A 353 -1.36 -10.68 -13.51
N GLY A 354 -1.94 -11.71 -14.11
CA GLY A 354 -1.41 -12.33 -15.33
C GLY A 354 -1.37 -11.37 -16.51
N LEU A 355 -2.45 -10.61 -16.74
CA LEU A 355 -2.51 -9.59 -17.80
C LEU A 355 -1.54 -8.43 -17.54
N LEU A 356 -1.41 -7.98 -16.29
CA LEU A 356 -0.43 -6.95 -15.91
C LEU A 356 1.01 -7.43 -16.08
N THR A 357 1.29 -8.69 -15.75
CA THR A 357 2.62 -9.30 -15.96
C THR A 357 2.94 -9.39 -17.45
N LEU A 358 1.97 -9.80 -18.27
CA LEU A 358 2.13 -9.83 -19.72
C LEU A 358 2.33 -8.42 -20.29
N TYR A 359 1.58 -7.44 -19.78
CA TYR A 359 1.74 -6.04 -20.14
C TYR A 359 3.15 -5.55 -19.82
N ASP A 360 3.64 -5.74 -18.59
CA ASP A 360 4.98 -5.33 -18.16
C ASP A 360 6.06 -5.94 -19.07
N ALA A 361 6.01 -7.26 -19.27
CA ALA A 361 6.91 -7.97 -20.19
C ALA A 361 6.85 -7.40 -21.60
N SER A 362 5.65 -7.26 -22.17
CA SER A 362 5.47 -6.73 -23.52
C SER A 362 5.98 -5.29 -23.65
N SER A 363 5.80 -4.47 -22.62
CA SER A 363 6.21 -3.07 -22.63
C SER A 363 7.74 -2.93 -22.62
N VAL A 364 8.43 -3.76 -21.83
CA VAL A 364 9.88 -3.79 -21.73
C VAL A 364 10.53 -4.37 -22.99
N PHE A 365 9.92 -5.38 -23.61
CA PHE A 365 10.49 -6.01 -24.81
C PHE A 365 10.12 -5.29 -26.11
N LEU A 366 8.91 -4.73 -26.23
CA LEU A 366 8.43 -4.16 -27.49
C LEU A 366 8.83 -2.69 -27.68
N ILE A 367 8.91 -1.88 -26.63
CA ILE A 367 9.16 -0.44 -26.77
C ILE A 367 10.57 -0.12 -27.27
N PRO A 368 11.64 -0.74 -26.73
CA PRO A 368 12.99 -0.58 -27.30
C PRO A 368 13.08 -1.06 -28.76
N SER A 369 12.32 -2.10 -29.12
CA SER A 369 12.32 -2.66 -30.48
C SER A 369 11.57 -1.79 -31.50
N ALA A 370 10.53 -1.07 -31.08
CA ALA A 370 9.80 -0.13 -31.93
C ALA A 370 10.59 1.16 -32.16
N GLY A 371 11.37 1.62 -31.18
CA GLY A 371 12.29 2.76 -31.35
C GLY A 371 13.44 2.46 -32.31
N ALA A 372 13.92 1.21 -32.35
CA ALA A 372 14.98 0.79 -33.28
C ALA A 372 14.53 0.70 -34.75
N LEU A 373 13.22 0.63 -35.03
CA LEU A 373 12.67 0.58 -36.39
C LEU A 373 12.51 1.96 -37.05
N ASP A 374 12.70 3.07 -36.32
CA ASP A 374 12.51 4.44 -36.85
C ASP A 374 13.66 5.42 -36.52
N THR A 375 14.72 4.94 -35.84
CA THR A 375 15.85 5.80 -35.45
C THR A 375 16.67 6.35 -36.62
N ASP A 376 16.65 5.73 -37.81
CA ASP A 376 17.36 6.28 -38.97
C ASP A 376 16.67 7.52 -39.57
N SER A 377 15.35 7.69 -39.34
CA SER A 377 14.59 8.84 -39.87
C SER A 377 14.55 10.03 -38.88
N ILE A 378 14.53 9.74 -37.58
CA ILE A 378 14.37 10.75 -36.52
C ILE A 378 15.73 11.36 -36.10
N ILE A 379 16.82 10.58 -36.09
CA ILE A 379 18.16 11.08 -35.73
C ILE A 379 18.72 12.04 -36.80
N ALA A 380 18.32 11.88 -38.07
CA ALA A 380 18.67 12.82 -39.13
C ALA A 380 18.12 14.23 -38.88
N ALA A 381 16.96 14.36 -38.21
CA ALA A 381 16.34 15.65 -37.89
C ALA A 381 16.84 16.29 -36.58
N ALA A 382 17.43 15.52 -35.67
CA ALA A 382 17.86 15.97 -34.34
C ALA A 382 19.38 16.18 -34.20
N SER A 383 20.12 16.14 -35.32
CA SER A 383 21.58 16.27 -35.37
C SER A 383 22.07 17.72 -35.21
N THR A 384 21.56 18.47 -34.23
CA THR A 384 22.20 19.70 -33.75
C THR A 384 21.75 20.00 -32.32
N SER A 385 22.30 19.30 -31.32
CA SER A 385 22.64 19.82 -29.98
C SER A 385 23.03 18.68 -29.00
N THR A 386 24.34 18.46 -28.90
CA THR A 386 25.10 18.13 -27.67
C THR A 386 24.67 16.96 -26.74
N ASN A 387 25.53 15.94 -26.76
CA ASN A 387 26.07 15.16 -25.64
C ASN A 387 25.11 14.28 -24.82
N VAL A 388 24.76 13.17 -25.46
CA VAL A 388 24.79 11.81 -24.92
C VAL A 388 25.84 11.64 -23.79
N LEU A 389 25.37 11.45 -22.57
CA LEU A 389 26.16 10.82 -21.50
C LEU A 389 25.35 9.67 -20.91
N ALA A 390 25.90 8.49 -21.18
CA ALA A 390 25.44 7.16 -20.83
C ALA A 390 25.10 7.00 -19.34
N GLY A 391 23.94 6.41 -19.10
CA GLY A 391 23.50 5.81 -17.85
C GLY A 391 22.38 4.84 -18.16
N SER A 392 22.74 3.62 -18.54
CA SER A 392 21.80 2.51 -18.76
C SER A 392 20.95 2.30 -17.50
N GLY A 393 19.63 2.27 -17.63
CA GLY A 393 18.74 1.76 -16.57
C GLY A 393 17.46 2.52 -16.23
N ILE A 394 17.15 3.69 -16.84
CA ILE A 394 15.94 4.46 -16.46
C ILE A 394 14.93 4.60 -17.63
N GLY A 395 15.36 4.39 -18.87
CA GLY A 395 14.57 4.70 -20.08
C GLY A 395 13.89 3.54 -20.81
N ASP A 396 14.09 2.28 -20.42
CA ASP A 396 13.78 1.13 -21.29
C ASP A 396 12.38 0.52 -21.09
N SER A 397 11.52 1.07 -20.23
CA SER A 397 10.11 0.64 -20.10
C SER A 397 9.14 1.79 -20.34
N ALA A 398 7.91 1.49 -20.78
CA ALA A 398 6.84 2.49 -20.98
C ALA A 398 6.59 3.31 -19.69
N MET A 399 6.68 2.64 -18.54
CA MET A 399 6.56 3.28 -17.24
C MET A 399 7.79 4.13 -16.90
N GLY A 400 8.97 3.72 -17.37
CA GLY A 400 10.23 4.48 -17.32
C GLY A 400 10.22 5.73 -18.20
N SER A 401 9.58 5.71 -19.38
CA SER A 401 9.47 6.88 -20.26
C SER A 401 8.46 7.93 -19.76
N VAL A 402 7.39 7.50 -19.09
CA VAL A 402 6.48 8.41 -18.34
C VAL A 402 7.17 8.96 -17.09
N ALA A 403 8.01 8.16 -16.41
CA ALA A 403 8.90 8.64 -15.36
C ALA A 403 9.98 9.60 -15.90
N LEU A 404 10.43 9.42 -17.16
CA LEU A 404 11.36 10.30 -17.87
C LEU A 404 10.72 11.64 -18.26
N GLN A 405 9.41 11.69 -18.47
CA GLN A 405 8.71 12.96 -18.62
C GLN A 405 8.48 13.66 -17.28
N LYS A 406 8.43 12.92 -16.16
CA LYS A 406 8.53 13.51 -14.80
C LYS A 406 9.95 13.88 -14.41
N LEU A 407 10.98 13.40 -15.13
CA LEU A 407 12.38 13.80 -14.95
C LEU A 407 12.68 15.25 -15.38
N THR A 408 11.76 15.93 -16.07
CA THR A 408 11.92 17.36 -16.42
C THR A 408 11.30 18.32 -15.38
N SER A 409 10.68 17.80 -14.31
CA SER A 409 10.05 18.63 -13.27
C SER A 409 10.42 18.20 -11.84
N GLY A 410 11.66 18.50 -11.43
CA GLY A 410 12.02 18.69 -10.03
C GLY A 410 12.44 17.44 -9.23
N THR A 411 13.04 17.71 -8.07
CA THR A 411 13.73 16.85 -7.10
C THR A 411 13.00 15.57 -6.65
N PHE A 412 11.69 15.46 -6.89
CA PHE A 412 10.83 14.39 -6.40
C PHE A 412 10.11 13.66 -7.55
N GLN A 413 10.11 12.33 -7.49
CA GLN A 413 9.46 11.46 -8.46
C GLN A 413 8.31 10.69 -7.79
N PRO A 414 7.06 11.16 -7.95
CA PRO A 414 5.90 10.43 -7.45
C PRO A 414 5.76 9.09 -8.16
N GLY A 415 5.56 8.00 -7.40
CA GLY A 415 5.36 6.65 -7.96
C GLY A 415 6.62 5.79 -8.06
N MET A 416 7.70 6.18 -7.37
CA MET A 416 8.96 5.45 -7.39
C MET A 416 9.61 5.44 -6.01
N LEU A 417 10.00 4.27 -5.51
CA LEU A 417 10.84 4.18 -4.32
C LEU A 417 12.29 4.38 -4.74
N VAL A 418 12.93 5.36 -4.14
CA VAL A 418 14.24 5.84 -4.57
C VAL A 418 15.16 5.97 -3.37
N THR A 419 16.43 5.67 -3.61
CA THR A 419 17.53 6.04 -2.73
C THR A 419 18.51 6.92 -3.49
N LYS A 420 18.81 8.10 -2.94
CA LYS A 420 19.76 9.05 -3.55
C LYS A 420 20.91 9.31 -2.59
N ILE A 421 22.13 9.40 -3.13
CA ILE A 421 23.24 10.02 -2.42
C ILE A 421 23.92 11.03 -3.35
N ASP A 422 24.13 12.25 -2.86
CA ASP A 422 24.72 13.38 -3.60
C ASP A 422 24.02 13.62 -4.96
N ASP A 423 22.68 13.67 -4.94
CA ASP A 423 21.79 13.80 -6.11
C ASP A 423 21.87 12.67 -7.16
N ARG A 424 22.65 11.61 -6.90
CA ARG A 424 22.75 10.42 -7.76
C ARG A 424 21.99 9.24 -7.18
N PHE A 425 21.35 8.46 -8.05
CA PHE A 425 20.63 7.24 -7.67
C PHE A 425 21.61 6.17 -7.17
N LEU A 426 21.32 5.61 -6.00
CA LEU A 426 22.16 4.60 -5.38
C LEU A 426 21.78 3.20 -5.86
N GLY A 427 22.05 2.87 -7.12
CA GLY A 427 22.00 1.49 -7.60
C GLY A 427 20.60 0.88 -7.81
N GLY A 428 19.54 1.68 -7.87
CA GLY A 428 18.23 1.24 -8.34
C GLY A 428 17.07 2.09 -7.85
N SER A 429 15.98 2.02 -8.57
CA SER A 429 14.67 2.52 -8.18
C SER A 429 13.67 1.37 -8.28
N LEU A 430 12.68 1.32 -7.40
CA LEU A 430 11.61 0.34 -7.47
C LEU A 430 10.30 1.02 -7.85
N GLY A 431 9.62 0.50 -8.87
CA GLY A 431 8.34 1.05 -9.30
C GLY A 431 7.27 0.81 -8.25
N LEU A 432 6.38 1.78 -8.04
CA LEU A 432 5.27 1.58 -7.10
C LEU A 432 4.32 0.45 -7.53
N GLY A 433 4.19 0.26 -8.85
CA GLY A 433 3.40 -0.83 -9.43
C GLY A 433 3.88 -2.22 -8.95
N ASP A 434 5.18 -2.39 -8.74
CA ASP A 434 5.77 -3.65 -8.26
C ASP A 434 5.36 -4.00 -6.83
N ALA A 435 4.86 -3.04 -6.05
CA ALA A 435 4.30 -3.28 -4.72
C ALA A 435 2.75 -3.27 -4.73
N VAL A 436 2.14 -2.36 -5.50
CA VAL A 436 0.69 -2.19 -5.56
C VAL A 436 0.01 -3.42 -6.15
N PHE A 437 0.51 -3.99 -7.25
CA PHE A 437 -0.18 -5.13 -7.87
C PHE A 437 -0.11 -6.41 -7.03
N PRO A 438 1.06 -6.84 -6.50
CA PRO A 438 1.12 -7.98 -5.57
C PRO A 438 0.21 -7.83 -4.35
N SER A 439 -0.01 -6.60 -3.87
CA SER A 439 -0.90 -6.35 -2.73
C SER A 439 -2.35 -6.75 -2.97
N LEU A 440 -2.82 -6.83 -4.22
CA LEU A 440 -4.17 -7.31 -4.56
C LEU A 440 -4.34 -8.77 -4.13
N LEU A 441 -3.35 -9.61 -4.42
CA LEU A 441 -3.33 -11.00 -4.00
C LEU A 441 -3.18 -11.13 -2.48
N ALA A 442 -2.26 -10.38 -1.87
CA ALA A 442 -2.08 -10.40 -0.43
C ALA A 442 -3.36 -9.99 0.33
N THR A 443 -4.09 -9.00 -0.17
CA THR A 443 -5.36 -8.54 0.43
C THR A 443 -6.42 -9.62 0.37
N LEU A 444 -6.63 -10.23 -0.80
CA LEU A 444 -7.63 -11.28 -0.98
C LEU A 444 -7.32 -12.50 -0.11
N VAL A 445 -6.07 -12.92 -0.10
CA VAL A 445 -5.62 -14.07 0.69
C VAL A 445 -5.72 -13.79 2.19
N ARG A 446 -5.49 -12.54 2.63
CA ARG A 446 -5.70 -12.14 4.03
C ARG A 446 -7.19 -12.14 4.41
N ARG A 447 -8.08 -11.74 3.50
CA ARG A 447 -9.53 -11.87 3.72
C ARG A 447 -9.93 -13.34 3.87
N PHE A 448 -9.44 -14.19 2.99
CA PHE A 448 -9.65 -15.64 3.08
C PHE A 448 -9.16 -16.21 4.42
N ASP A 449 -7.94 -15.86 4.85
CA ASP A 449 -7.39 -16.27 6.15
C ASP A 449 -8.29 -15.80 7.31
N ASN A 450 -8.78 -14.55 7.29
CA ASN A 450 -9.64 -14.01 8.34
C ASN A 450 -10.99 -14.73 8.43
N ASP A 451 -11.62 -15.03 7.28
CA ASP A 451 -12.89 -15.76 7.23
C ASP A 451 -12.71 -17.19 7.76
N GLN A 452 -11.59 -17.84 7.44
CA GLN A 452 -11.27 -19.20 7.90
C GLN A 452 -10.83 -19.27 9.37
N GLN A 453 -10.30 -18.21 9.96
CA GLN A 453 -9.87 -18.17 11.37
C GLN A 453 -11.03 -18.35 12.37
N THR A 454 -12.27 -18.08 11.94
CA THR A 454 -13.47 -18.39 12.74
C THR A 454 -13.67 -19.90 12.95
N SER A 455 -13.00 -20.75 12.17
CA SER A 455 -13.12 -22.21 12.21
C SER A 455 -11.91 -22.85 12.89
N ASP A 456 -11.93 -22.94 14.23
CA ASP A 456 -11.18 -23.72 15.26
C ASP A 456 -9.88 -24.54 14.94
N ASN A 457 -9.20 -24.33 13.80
CA ASN A 457 -8.09 -25.15 13.32
C ASN A 457 -6.73 -24.48 13.56
N SER A 458 -6.18 -24.70 14.75
CA SER A 458 -4.91 -24.17 15.26
C SER A 458 -3.62 -24.58 14.51
N LYS A 459 -3.70 -25.33 13.39
CA LYS A 459 -2.52 -25.87 12.68
C LYS A 459 -2.34 -25.39 11.24
N ARG A 460 -3.13 -24.43 10.77
CA ARG A 460 -3.08 -23.96 9.38
C ARG A 460 -1.91 -23.00 9.13
N LEU A 461 -1.27 -23.14 7.97
CA LEU A 461 -0.35 -22.13 7.45
C LEU A 461 -1.18 -20.91 7.02
N SER A 462 -0.83 -19.73 7.51
CA SER A 462 -1.48 -18.49 7.06
C SER A 462 -1.05 -18.21 5.63
N LEU A 463 -2.01 -18.21 4.70
CA LEU A 463 -1.71 -17.99 3.30
C LEU A 463 -1.23 -16.55 3.08
N SER A 464 -1.68 -15.58 3.90
CA SER A 464 -1.24 -14.18 3.82
C SER A 464 0.23 -14.02 4.17
N ALA A 465 0.71 -14.68 5.23
CA ALA A 465 2.13 -14.72 5.56
C ALA A 465 2.96 -15.36 4.43
N VAL A 466 2.49 -16.49 3.90
CA VAL A 466 3.16 -17.18 2.77
C VAL A 466 3.22 -16.27 1.53
N SER A 467 2.15 -15.51 1.25
CA SER A 467 2.12 -14.57 0.13
C SER A 467 3.20 -13.47 0.25
N LEU A 468 3.45 -12.97 1.47
CA LEU A 468 4.49 -11.97 1.72
C LEU A 468 5.90 -12.56 1.54
N VAL A 469 6.11 -13.80 2.01
CA VAL A 469 7.36 -14.54 1.78
C VAL A 469 7.59 -14.78 0.29
N GLY A 470 6.54 -15.21 -0.44
CA GLY A 470 6.59 -15.38 -1.89
C GLY A 470 6.91 -14.09 -2.64
N PHE A 471 6.35 -12.96 -2.19
CA PHE A 471 6.69 -11.64 -2.73
C PHE A 471 8.17 -11.29 -2.53
N LEU A 472 8.71 -11.49 -1.33
CA LEU A 472 10.13 -11.25 -1.03
C LEU A 472 11.05 -12.17 -1.84
N LEU A 473 10.71 -13.46 -1.94
CA LEU A 473 11.42 -14.41 -2.79
C LEU A 473 11.41 -13.97 -4.26
N GLY A 474 10.26 -13.49 -4.74
CA GLY A 474 10.12 -12.89 -6.08
C GLY A 474 11.05 -11.70 -6.30
N CYS A 475 11.11 -10.78 -5.34
CA CYS A 475 12.03 -9.64 -5.38
C CYS A 475 13.49 -10.10 -5.43
N THR A 476 13.88 -11.09 -4.61
CA THR A 476 15.26 -11.61 -4.64
C THR A 476 15.58 -12.32 -5.95
N ALA A 477 14.62 -13.01 -6.56
CA ALA A 477 14.81 -13.69 -7.84
C ALA A 477 15.15 -12.70 -8.97
N CYS A 478 14.57 -11.49 -8.96
CA CYS A 478 14.92 -10.43 -9.91
C CYS A 478 16.41 -10.05 -9.91
N GLU A 479 17.11 -10.21 -8.78
CA GLU A 479 18.54 -9.88 -8.66
C GLU A 479 19.46 -11.02 -9.14
N PHE A 480 18.97 -12.27 -9.16
CA PHE A 480 19.75 -13.43 -9.58
C PHE A 480 19.74 -13.66 -11.08
N VAL A 481 18.84 -13.01 -11.82
CA VAL A 481 18.75 -13.17 -13.28
C VAL A 481 19.63 -12.10 -13.95
N PRO A 482 20.74 -12.50 -14.59
CA PRO A 482 21.59 -11.55 -15.29
C PRO A 482 20.87 -11.06 -16.55
N SER A 483 20.60 -9.77 -16.65
CA SER A 483 19.99 -9.17 -17.83
C SER A 483 20.76 -7.96 -18.32
N ALA A 484 21.16 -7.99 -19.59
CA ALA A 484 21.78 -6.85 -20.27
C ALA A 484 20.79 -5.72 -20.57
N THR A 485 19.49 -6.04 -20.60
CA THR A 485 18.36 -5.15 -20.87
C THR A 485 17.39 -5.28 -19.69
N GLY A 486 16.88 -4.19 -19.11
CA GLY A 486 16.11 -4.23 -17.85
C GLY A 486 15.05 -5.34 -17.83
N LEU A 487 14.95 -6.10 -16.73
CA LEU A 487 13.98 -7.18 -16.61
C LEU A 487 12.61 -6.64 -16.18
N PRO A 488 11.51 -7.16 -16.77
CA PRO A 488 10.17 -6.93 -16.25
C PRO A 488 10.04 -7.61 -14.88
N ALA A 489 9.98 -6.82 -13.81
CA ALA A 489 10.02 -7.32 -12.44
C ALA A 489 8.78 -8.17 -12.10
N LEU A 490 7.61 -7.81 -12.64
CA LEU A 490 6.36 -8.54 -12.37
C LEU A 490 6.40 -9.98 -12.88
N VAL A 491 7.20 -10.27 -13.91
CA VAL A 491 7.36 -11.64 -14.46
C VAL A 491 7.97 -12.61 -13.46
N PHE A 492 8.74 -12.12 -12.49
CA PHE A 492 9.29 -12.96 -11.43
C PHE A 492 8.44 -12.88 -10.16
N ILE A 493 8.02 -11.67 -9.77
CA ILE A 493 7.31 -11.45 -8.52
C ILE A 493 5.96 -12.18 -8.50
N ILE A 494 5.13 -12.00 -9.53
CA ILE A 494 3.77 -12.52 -9.55
C ILE A 494 3.73 -14.05 -9.57
N PRO A 495 4.47 -14.75 -10.45
CA PRO A 495 4.42 -16.22 -10.48
C PRO A 495 4.99 -16.86 -9.21
N ILE A 496 6.04 -16.30 -8.61
CA ILE A 496 6.62 -16.83 -7.37
C ILE A 496 5.65 -16.61 -6.20
N MET A 497 5.05 -15.43 -6.11
CA MET A 497 4.04 -15.13 -5.08
C MET A 497 2.82 -16.04 -5.22
N LEU A 498 2.24 -16.15 -6.42
CA LEU A 498 1.08 -17.00 -6.69
C LEU A 498 1.40 -18.48 -6.46
N GLY A 499 2.57 -18.95 -6.92
CA GLY A 499 3.03 -20.31 -6.71
C GLY A 499 3.18 -20.64 -5.22
N SER A 500 3.68 -19.71 -4.41
CA SER A 500 3.80 -19.91 -2.95
C SER A 500 2.43 -20.05 -2.28
N VAL A 501 1.46 -19.19 -2.63
CA VAL A 501 0.09 -19.24 -2.10
C VAL A 501 -0.60 -20.53 -2.52
N LEU A 502 -0.51 -20.92 -3.79
CA LEU A 502 -1.11 -22.16 -4.30
C LEU A 502 -0.47 -23.40 -3.65
N THR A 503 0.85 -23.40 -3.44
CA THR A 503 1.54 -24.51 -2.77
C THR A 503 1.09 -24.64 -1.31
N ALA A 504 0.93 -23.52 -0.60
CA ALA A 504 0.40 -23.52 0.77
C ALA A 504 -1.07 -23.93 0.82
N ALA A 505 -1.91 -23.45 -0.10
CA ALA A 505 -3.30 -23.85 -0.22
C ALA A 505 -3.42 -25.36 -0.51
N PHE A 506 -2.54 -25.91 -1.35
CA PHE A 506 -2.46 -27.34 -1.63
C PHE A 506 -2.04 -28.14 -0.40
N ALA A 507 -1.03 -27.66 0.34
CA ALA A 507 -0.61 -28.28 1.60
C ALA A 507 -1.71 -28.26 2.68
N ASN A 508 -2.54 -27.21 2.70
CA ASN A 508 -3.69 -27.09 3.60
C ASN A 508 -4.91 -27.89 3.11
N GLY A 509 -4.96 -28.31 1.84
CA GLY A 509 -6.12 -28.96 1.23
C GLY A 509 -7.30 -28.02 0.95
N GLU A 510 -7.04 -26.72 0.79
CA GLU A 510 -8.05 -25.65 0.70
C GLU A 510 -8.09 -24.97 -0.67
N VAL A 511 -7.45 -25.56 -1.68
CA VAL A 511 -7.38 -24.98 -3.04
C VAL A 511 -8.76 -24.74 -3.61
N ASP A 512 -9.67 -25.70 -3.46
CA ASP A 512 -11.04 -25.57 -3.98
C ASP A 512 -11.83 -24.47 -3.26
N ALA A 513 -11.58 -24.28 -1.96
CA ALA A 513 -12.18 -23.22 -1.17
C ALA A 513 -11.64 -21.84 -1.56
N LEU A 514 -10.33 -21.74 -1.83
CA LEU A 514 -9.70 -20.51 -2.30
C LEU A 514 -10.16 -20.15 -3.72
N TRP A 515 -10.31 -21.15 -4.60
CA TRP A 515 -10.70 -20.93 -6.00
C TRP A 515 -12.16 -20.47 -6.14
N ASN A 516 -13.04 -21.05 -5.31
CA ASN A 516 -14.45 -20.68 -5.23
C ASN A 516 -14.71 -19.68 -4.08
N TYR A 517 -13.68 -18.98 -3.62
CA TYR A 517 -13.83 -18.00 -2.56
C TYR A 517 -14.65 -16.83 -3.08
N GLU A 518 -15.87 -16.75 -2.56
CA GLU A 518 -16.69 -15.57 -2.61
C GLU A 518 -16.70 -15.01 -1.19
N PRO A 519 -16.09 -13.84 -0.96
CA PRO A 519 -16.17 -13.23 0.35
C PRO A 519 -17.65 -13.06 0.62
N SER A 520 -18.09 -13.55 1.78
CA SER A 520 -19.48 -13.44 2.17
C SER A 520 -19.79 -11.94 2.22
N ALA A 521 -20.41 -11.42 1.15
CA ALA A 521 -21.19 -10.21 1.27
C ALA A 521 -22.16 -10.57 2.38
N VAL A 522 -21.98 -9.95 3.55
CA VAL A 522 -22.88 -10.06 4.69
C VAL A 522 -24.26 -10.18 4.09
N VAL A 523 -24.87 -11.36 4.20
CA VAL A 523 -26.15 -11.67 3.60
C VAL A 523 -27.08 -10.65 4.25
N GLU A 524 -27.32 -9.54 3.56
CA GLU A 524 -28.45 -8.69 3.83
C GLU A 524 -29.61 -9.66 3.73
N THR A 525 -30.10 -10.05 4.90
CA THR A 525 -31.22 -10.95 5.04
C THR A 525 -32.36 -10.19 4.39
N GLU A 526 -32.60 -10.46 3.11
CA GLU A 526 -33.78 -9.97 2.41
C GLU A 526 -34.96 -10.45 3.25
N GLY A 527 -35.52 -9.50 4.01
CA GLY A 527 -36.71 -9.70 4.81
C GLY A 527 -37.81 -10.22 3.90
N SER A 528 -38.24 -11.44 4.20
CA SER A 528 -39.44 -12.08 3.65
C SER A 528 -40.67 -11.65 4.42
#